data_AF-A0A081CD27-F1
#
_entry.id   AF-A0A081CD27-F1
#
_cell.length_a   1.000
_cell.length_b   1.000
_cell.length_c   1.000
_cell.angle_alpha   90.00
_cell.angle_beta   90.00
_cell.angle_gamma   90.00
#
_symmetry.space_group_name_H-M   'P 1'
#
loop_
_entity.id
_entity.type
_entity.pdbx_description
1 polymer ?
#
loop_
_entity_poly.entity_id
_entity_poly.type
_entity_poly.pdbx_seq_one_letter_code
_entity_poly.pdbx_strand_id
1 'polypeptide(L)'
;MLIAFVDAAIMAVWTPLVAANAATMYYDCCKPSSSWPGKANPVYNPVAVCLADGKTVVTGPRLNDATSSGCGGGDQFQCSCQQPWTDHANPELGYAFAAMTTQTESENACACYVLDFAGARPGKVKTLFYQVINTGADVGGGGLDILVPGMGIGLMTQGCPAQFKTDISVWGKQYGGLDHDAAGCHKLPADLQHGCLWRMNEWGDSVNMAGQPRRVKCSQAHIDRTGCQRTDEKNVPSFEQAFASIRHGGDAHAAPDRYTPNAAVCGIGHSGHPMARRNYVGAHSNSISRSSSHSSSSHHIVVQKQTSGKGHHPGKGHHAGKGHHRAGEHH
;
A
#
# COMPACT_ATOMS: atom_id res chain seq x y z
N MET A 1 -11.84 -56.13 42.26
CA MET A 1 -12.25 -55.65 40.93
C MET A 1 -12.03 -54.14 40.93
N LEU A 2 -10.81 -53.69 40.60
CA LEU A 2 -10.43 -52.28 40.57
C LEU A 2 -10.73 -51.75 39.15
N ILE A 3 -11.53 -50.69 39.05
CA ILE A 3 -11.79 -49.97 37.81
C ILE A 3 -10.72 -48.88 37.70
N ALA A 4 -9.82 -49.02 36.72
CA ALA A 4 -8.87 -47.98 36.34
C ALA A 4 -9.56 -47.00 35.37
N PHE A 5 -9.73 -45.75 35.79
CA PHE A 5 -10.06 -44.66 34.88
C PHE A 5 -8.76 -44.17 34.23
N VAL A 6 -8.72 -44.18 32.90
CA VAL A 6 -7.64 -43.61 32.11
C VAL A 6 -8.01 -42.15 31.85
N ASP A 7 -7.39 -41.24 32.59
CA ASP A 7 -7.49 -39.80 32.33
C ASP A 7 -6.68 -39.47 31.06
N ALA A 8 -7.39 -39.20 29.96
CA ALA A 8 -6.80 -38.60 28.78
C ALA A 8 -6.59 -37.10 29.05
N ALA A 9 -5.36 -36.72 29.40
CA ALA A 9 -4.95 -35.32 29.46
C ALA A 9 -5.03 -34.70 28.06
N ILE A 10 -6.03 -33.86 27.84
CA ILE A 10 -6.11 -32.98 26.67
C ILE A 10 -5.01 -31.93 26.82
N MET A 11 -3.96 -32.07 26.02
CA MET A 11 -2.94 -31.03 25.86
C MET A 11 -3.61 -29.85 25.14
N ALA A 12 -4.07 -28.86 25.90
CA ALA A 12 -4.46 -27.57 25.37
C ALA A 12 -3.25 -26.95 24.66
N VAL A 13 -3.35 -26.81 23.35
CA VAL A 13 -2.42 -26.01 22.56
C VAL A 13 -2.61 -24.57 23.01
N TRP A 14 -1.70 -24.08 23.86
CA TRP A 14 -1.60 -22.67 24.19
C TRP A 14 -1.15 -21.93 22.94
N THR A 15 -2.09 -21.42 22.13
CA THR A 15 -1.77 -20.29 21.25
C THR A 15 -1.41 -19.13 22.19
N PRO A 16 -0.24 -18.49 22.04
CA PRO A 16 0.06 -17.33 22.85
C PRO A 16 -0.97 -16.26 22.52
N LEU A 17 -1.83 -15.96 23.49
CA LEU A 17 -2.73 -14.82 23.43
C LEU A 17 -1.85 -13.58 23.23
N VAL A 18 -1.87 -13.01 22.03
CA VAL A 18 -1.22 -11.73 21.76
C VAL A 18 -1.80 -10.73 22.75
N ALA A 19 -0.95 -10.02 23.47
CA ALA A 19 -1.40 -9.00 24.41
C ALA A 19 -2.36 -8.04 23.71
N ALA A 20 -3.42 -7.61 24.40
CA ALA A 20 -4.53 -6.77 23.91
C ALA A 20 -4.12 -5.45 23.21
N ASN A 21 -2.82 -5.13 23.16
CA ASN A 21 -2.23 -3.91 22.61
C ASN A 21 -1.04 -4.19 21.66
N ALA A 22 -0.99 -5.35 21.00
CA ALA A 22 0.04 -5.65 20.01
C ALA A 22 -0.55 -5.93 18.62
N ALA A 23 0.12 -5.42 17.59
CA ALA A 23 -0.20 -5.68 16.21
C ALA A 23 0.59 -6.88 15.69
N THR A 24 -0.06 -7.71 14.88
CA THR A 24 0.58 -8.72 14.04
C THR A 24 0.53 -8.30 12.57
N MET A 25 1.07 -9.15 11.70
CA MET A 25 1.02 -8.95 10.26
C MET A 25 0.70 -10.27 9.58
N TYR A 26 -0.04 -10.22 8.48
CA TYR A 26 -0.45 -11.40 7.72
C TYR A 26 -0.64 -11.10 6.24
N TYR A 27 -0.65 -12.15 5.42
CA TYR A 27 -1.18 -12.13 4.06
C TYR A 27 -1.54 -13.56 3.64
N ASP A 28 -2.82 -13.90 3.74
CA ASP A 28 -3.33 -15.25 3.48
C ASP A 28 -3.97 -15.42 2.08
N CYS A 29 -4.02 -14.32 1.31
CA CYS A 29 -4.64 -14.21 -0.01
C CYS A 29 -6.17 -14.40 -0.03
N CYS A 30 -6.81 -14.60 1.11
CA CYS A 30 -8.26 -14.82 1.17
C CYS A 30 -9.03 -13.60 0.69
N LYS A 31 -10.25 -13.84 0.21
CA LYS A 31 -11.24 -12.77 0.11
C LYS A 31 -11.50 -12.20 1.52
N PRO A 32 -11.25 -10.90 1.75
CA PRO A 32 -11.43 -10.31 3.07
C PRO A 32 -12.91 -10.23 3.43
N SER A 33 -13.24 -10.29 4.73
CA SER A 33 -14.63 -10.43 5.16
C SER A 33 -15.52 -9.25 4.76
N SER A 34 -14.98 -8.02 4.72
CA SER A 34 -15.73 -6.81 4.33
C SER A 34 -16.05 -6.74 2.83
N SER A 35 -15.65 -7.75 2.05
CA SER A 35 -16.07 -7.92 0.66
C SER A 35 -17.44 -8.58 0.50
N TRP A 36 -17.99 -9.16 1.57
CA TRP A 36 -19.33 -9.73 1.56
C TRP A 36 -20.39 -8.66 1.86
N PRO A 37 -21.55 -8.70 1.18
CA PRO A 37 -22.65 -7.79 1.50
C PRO A 37 -23.15 -8.02 2.93
N GLY A 38 -23.61 -6.94 3.58
CA GLY A 38 -24.21 -6.99 4.92
C GLY A 38 -23.24 -7.08 6.09
N LYS A 39 -21.92 -7.03 5.85
CA LYS A 39 -20.91 -7.05 6.92
C LYS A 39 -20.66 -5.70 7.60
N ALA A 40 -20.95 -4.58 6.94
CA ALA A 40 -20.73 -3.23 7.44
C ALA A 40 -22.05 -2.47 7.66
N ASN A 41 -22.14 -1.61 8.70
CA ASN A 41 -23.17 -0.56 8.79
C ASN A 41 -22.99 0.40 7.61
N PRO A 42 -24.06 0.83 6.92
CA PRO A 42 -24.14 0.66 5.48
C PRO A 42 -22.96 1.30 4.75
N VAL A 43 -22.34 0.53 3.87
CA VAL A 43 -21.31 0.97 2.93
C VAL A 43 -21.92 1.24 1.56
N TYR A 44 -21.30 2.12 0.78
CA TYR A 44 -21.70 2.35 -0.60
C TYR A 44 -21.35 1.18 -1.51
N ASN A 45 -20.20 0.54 -1.27
CA ASN A 45 -19.74 -0.67 -1.94
C ASN A 45 -18.97 -1.52 -0.93
N PRO A 46 -18.98 -2.87 -1.03
CA PRO A 46 -18.09 -3.72 -0.25
C PRO A 46 -16.63 -3.58 -0.73
N VAL A 47 -15.68 -4.16 0.01
CA VAL A 47 -14.26 -4.20 -0.39
C VAL A 47 -14.10 -4.97 -1.70
N ALA A 48 -13.40 -4.38 -2.66
CA ALA A 48 -13.06 -5.00 -3.92
C ALA A 48 -12.16 -6.23 -3.72
N VAL A 49 -12.44 -7.27 -4.50
CA VAL A 49 -11.66 -8.51 -4.58
C VAL A 49 -11.25 -8.77 -6.02
N CYS A 50 -10.20 -9.56 -6.20
CA CYS A 50 -9.61 -9.82 -7.50
C CYS A 50 -9.64 -11.30 -7.84
N LEU A 51 -9.55 -11.61 -9.14
CA LEU A 51 -9.26 -12.97 -9.61
C LEU A 51 -7.83 -13.37 -9.25
N ALA A 52 -7.42 -14.59 -9.62
CA ALA A 52 -6.13 -15.17 -9.27
C ALA A 52 -4.91 -14.31 -9.69
N ASP A 53 -5.04 -13.47 -10.73
CA ASP A 53 -4.01 -12.52 -11.15
C ASP A 53 -3.76 -11.38 -10.16
N GLY A 54 -4.58 -11.26 -9.11
CA GLY A 54 -4.48 -10.22 -8.08
C GLY A 54 -4.86 -8.81 -8.57
N LYS A 55 -5.36 -8.67 -9.80
CA LYS A 55 -5.58 -7.38 -10.47
C LYS A 55 -6.96 -7.23 -11.10
N THR A 56 -7.48 -8.30 -11.70
CA THR A 56 -8.78 -8.26 -12.35
C THR A 56 -9.86 -8.22 -11.27
N VAL A 57 -10.42 -7.03 -11.05
CA VAL A 57 -11.49 -6.81 -10.07
C VAL A 57 -12.73 -7.62 -10.44
N VAL A 58 -13.24 -8.36 -9.47
CA VAL A 58 -14.46 -9.15 -9.61
C VAL A 58 -15.67 -8.23 -9.50
N THR A 59 -16.63 -8.39 -10.41
CA THR A 59 -17.86 -7.60 -10.43
C THR A 59 -19.09 -8.49 -10.57
N GLY A 60 -20.27 -7.92 -10.27
CA GLY A 60 -21.55 -8.59 -10.46
C GLY A 60 -21.94 -9.57 -9.33
N PRO A 61 -23.00 -10.37 -9.54
CA PRO A 61 -23.65 -11.15 -8.48
C PRO A 61 -22.75 -12.18 -7.77
N ARG A 62 -21.70 -12.65 -8.45
CA ARG A 62 -20.72 -13.60 -7.90
C ARG A 62 -19.99 -13.09 -6.66
N LEU A 63 -19.94 -11.78 -6.43
CA LEU A 63 -19.40 -11.20 -5.19
C LEU A 63 -20.14 -11.67 -3.93
N ASN A 64 -21.38 -12.14 -4.08
CA ASN A 64 -22.26 -12.50 -2.97
C ASN A 64 -22.32 -14.01 -2.68
N ASP A 65 -21.74 -14.85 -3.53
CA ASP A 65 -21.75 -16.31 -3.34
C ASP A 65 -20.86 -16.71 -2.18
N ALA A 66 -21.42 -17.21 -1.09
CA ALA A 66 -20.72 -17.58 0.16
C ALA A 66 -19.46 -18.44 -0.02
N THR A 67 -19.36 -19.22 -1.11
CA THR A 67 -18.21 -20.10 -1.40
C THR A 67 -17.13 -19.45 -2.28
N SER A 68 -17.33 -18.20 -2.68
CA SER A 68 -16.49 -17.56 -3.69
C SER A 68 -15.07 -17.18 -3.24
N SER A 69 -14.77 -17.21 -1.94
CA SER A 69 -13.40 -17.01 -1.46
C SER A 69 -12.49 -18.14 -1.94
N GLY A 70 -11.30 -17.81 -2.44
CA GLY A 70 -10.28 -18.82 -2.78
C GLY A 70 -9.89 -19.71 -1.61
N CYS A 71 -10.01 -19.21 -0.37
CA CYS A 71 -9.78 -20.00 0.84
C CYS A 71 -10.90 -21.01 1.13
N GLY A 72 -12.06 -20.84 0.50
CA GLY A 72 -13.20 -21.77 0.54
C GLY A 72 -13.38 -22.59 -0.75
N GLY A 73 -12.38 -22.58 -1.65
CA GLY A 73 -12.43 -23.29 -2.94
C GLY A 73 -12.98 -22.48 -4.11
N GLY A 74 -13.33 -21.20 -3.90
CA GLY A 74 -13.70 -20.27 -4.95
C GLY A 74 -12.51 -19.69 -5.71
N ASP A 75 -12.74 -18.55 -6.37
CA ASP A 75 -11.76 -17.91 -7.26
C ASP A 75 -11.60 -16.40 -7.01
N GLN A 76 -12.06 -15.91 -5.85
CA GLN A 76 -11.92 -14.52 -5.42
C GLN A 76 -10.88 -14.42 -4.30
N PHE A 77 -9.92 -13.51 -4.48
CA PHE A 77 -8.74 -13.35 -3.64
C PHE A 77 -8.53 -11.88 -3.25
N GLN A 78 -7.65 -11.68 -2.27
CA GLN A 78 -7.11 -10.37 -1.91
C GLN A 78 -6.50 -9.68 -3.14
N CYS A 79 -6.89 -8.43 -3.41
CA CYS A 79 -6.31 -7.66 -4.51
C CYS A 79 -4.87 -7.24 -4.16
N SER A 80 -3.95 -7.36 -5.12
CA SER A 80 -2.55 -6.97 -4.92
C SER A 80 -2.39 -5.46 -4.68
N CYS A 81 -3.33 -4.61 -5.11
CA CYS A 81 -3.26 -3.18 -4.81
C CYS A 81 -3.47 -2.84 -3.32
N GLN A 82 -4.04 -3.77 -2.53
CA GLN A 82 -4.36 -3.59 -1.11
C GLN A 82 -3.15 -4.02 -0.27
N GLN A 83 -2.09 -3.22 -0.33
CA GLN A 83 -0.83 -3.41 0.37
C GLN A 83 -0.48 -2.14 1.16
N PRO A 84 0.42 -2.23 2.16
CA PRO A 84 0.83 -1.08 2.93
C PRO A 84 1.81 -0.19 2.14
N TRP A 85 1.91 1.07 2.54
CA TRP A 85 2.88 2.02 2.01
C TRP A 85 3.22 3.10 3.04
N THR A 86 4.24 3.90 2.75
CA THR A 86 4.64 5.04 3.58
C THR A 86 4.32 6.34 2.87
N ASP A 87 3.92 7.36 3.62
CA ASP A 87 3.71 8.71 3.09
C ASP A 87 5.01 9.22 2.45
N HIS A 88 4.90 9.76 1.25
CA HIS A 88 6.08 10.22 0.50
C HIS A 88 6.73 11.50 1.08
N ALA A 89 6.02 12.24 1.93
CA ALA A 89 6.52 13.45 2.58
C ALA A 89 6.85 13.23 4.07
N ASN A 90 6.43 12.11 4.66
CA ASN A 90 6.66 11.78 6.06
C ASN A 90 6.94 10.27 6.24
N PRO A 91 8.21 9.85 6.42
CA PRO A 91 8.54 8.43 6.58
C PRO A 91 8.00 7.79 7.86
N GLU A 92 7.53 8.60 8.82
CA GLU A 92 6.93 8.12 10.06
C GLU A 92 5.42 7.92 9.98
N LEU A 93 4.78 8.27 8.86
CA LEU A 93 3.36 8.02 8.58
C LEU A 93 3.22 6.89 7.57
N GLY A 94 2.66 5.76 8.02
CA GLY A 94 2.33 4.62 7.18
C GLY A 94 0.84 4.53 6.90
N TYR A 95 0.51 3.81 5.84
CA TYR A 95 -0.84 3.47 5.45
C TYR A 95 -0.98 1.97 5.23
N ALA A 96 -2.15 1.40 5.56
CA ALA A 96 -2.36 -0.03 5.40
C ALA A 96 -3.84 -0.45 5.35
N PHE A 97 -4.03 -1.75 5.20
CA PHE A 97 -5.30 -2.44 5.43
C PHE A 97 -5.09 -3.43 6.58
N ALA A 98 -6.15 -3.72 7.33
CA ALA A 98 -6.01 -4.60 8.49
C ALA A 98 -7.23 -5.48 8.73
N ALA A 99 -7.00 -6.57 9.45
CA ALA A 99 -8.03 -7.24 10.22
C ALA A 99 -8.04 -6.67 11.65
N MET A 100 -9.23 -6.42 12.20
CA MET A 100 -9.37 -5.92 13.57
C MET A 100 -10.47 -6.68 14.30
N THR A 101 -10.17 -7.13 15.52
CA THR A 101 -11.17 -7.78 16.39
C THR A 101 -12.28 -6.82 16.75
N THR A 102 -13.51 -7.32 16.70
CA THR A 102 -14.73 -6.57 16.99
C THR A 102 -15.80 -7.51 17.54
N GLN A 103 -16.79 -6.97 18.26
CA GLN A 103 -17.95 -7.76 18.66
C GLN A 103 -18.82 -8.10 17.45
N THR A 104 -18.99 -7.14 16.55
CA THR A 104 -19.68 -7.33 15.28
C THR A 104 -18.92 -6.65 14.15
N GLU A 105 -18.85 -7.29 12.97
CA GLU A 105 -18.17 -6.72 11.80
C GLU A 105 -18.75 -5.36 11.39
N SER A 106 -20.03 -5.11 11.69
CA SER A 106 -20.73 -3.88 11.31
C SER A 106 -20.14 -2.63 11.97
N GLU A 107 -19.49 -2.79 13.12
CA GLU A 107 -18.84 -1.73 13.90
C GLU A 107 -17.66 -1.12 13.14
N ASN A 108 -16.79 -1.95 12.55
CA ASN A 108 -15.51 -1.51 12.02
C ASN A 108 -15.25 -1.88 10.55
N ALA A 109 -16.04 -2.74 9.92
CA ALA A 109 -15.87 -3.08 8.51
C ALA A 109 -15.87 -1.80 7.65
N CYS A 110 -14.81 -1.65 6.86
CA CYS A 110 -14.49 -0.48 6.02
C CYS A 110 -14.26 0.84 6.76
N ALA A 111 -14.21 0.84 8.09
CA ALA A 111 -13.81 2.01 8.86
C ALA A 111 -12.29 2.17 8.85
N CYS A 112 -11.84 3.40 8.87
CA CYS A 112 -10.44 3.77 9.00
C CYS A 112 -10.10 4.33 10.37
N TYR A 113 -8.92 3.97 10.85
CA TYR A 113 -8.39 4.35 12.14
C TYR A 113 -6.95 4.82 12.00
N VAL A 114 -6.50 5.57 12.99
CA VAL A 114 -5.09 5.95 13.12
C VAL A 114 -4.60 5.56 14.48
N LEU A 115 -3.40 5.01 14.52
CA LEU A 115 -2.76 4.51 15.72
C LEU A 115 -1.26 4.81 15.72
N ASP A 116 -0.72 5.15 16.88
CA ASP A 116 0.72 5.26 17.09
C ASP A 116 1.29 3.98 17.70
N PHE A 117 2.52 3.65 17.31
CA PHE A 117 3.29 2.56 17.86
C PHE A 117 4.36 3.06 18.84
N ALA A 118 4.50 2.34 19.95
CA ALA A 118 5.55 2.57 20.93
C ALA A 118 6.87 1.98 20.44
N GLY A 119 7.97 2.72 20.62
CA GLY A 119 9.32 2.24 20.30
C GLY A 119 9.70 2.29 18.81
N ALA A 120 8.93 2.99 17.97
CA ALA A 120 9.31 3.26 16.58
C ALA A 120 10.68 3.93 16.49
N ARG A 121 11.54 3.37 15.63
CA ARG A 121 12.86 3.96 15.34
C ARG A 121 12.65 5.28 14.56
N PRO A 122 13.51 6.29 14.76
CA PRO A 122 13.44 7.53 14.00
C PRO A 122 13.46 7.28 12.48
N GLY A 123 12.55 7.93 11.75
CA GLY A 123 12.44 7.77 10.30
C GLY A 123 11.87 6.42 9.85
N LYS A 124 11.18 5.71 10.74
CA LYS A 124 10.36 4.53 10.43
C LYS A 124 8.91 4.80 10.81
N VAL A 125 8.00 4.03 10.23
CA VAL A 125 6.56 4.17 10.49
C VAL A 125 6.30 4.11 12.00
N LYS A 126 5.78 5.21 12.52
CA LYS A 126 5.37 5.39 13.91
C LYS A 126 3.86 5.49 14.01
N THR A 127 3.25 6.23 13.10
CA THR A 127 1.81 6.41 13.00
C THR A 127 1.29 5.60 11.82
N LEU A 128 0.31 4.75 12.03
CA LEU A 128 -0.35 3.98 10.98
C LEU A 128 -1.78 4.47 10.80
N PHE A 129 -2.12 4.91 9.59
CA PHE A 129 -3.47 5.22 9.16
C PHE A 129 -3.98 4.05 8.30
N TYR A 130 -4.98 3.30 8.75
CA TYR A 130 -5.38 2.07 8.07
C TYR A 130 -6.88 1.93 7.94
N GLN A 131 -7.30 1.17 6.93
CA GLN A 131 -8.69 0.72 6.76
C GLN A 131 -8.86 -0.71 7.24
N VAL A 132 -9.89 -0.96 8.05
CA VAL A 132 -10.29 -2.33 8.42
C VAL A 132 -11.07 -2.95 7.27
N ILE A 133 -10.55 -4.02 6.70
CA ILE A 133 -11.19 -4.76 5.60
C ILE A 133 -11.57 -6.19 5.97
N ASN A 134 -11.10 -6.66 7.12
CA ASN A 134 -11.32 -8.02 7.60
C ASN A 134 -11.53 -8.03 9.13
N THR A 135 -11.98 -9.15 9.67
CA THR A 135 -12.05 -9.37 11.13
C THR A 135 -11.13 -10.51 11.52
N GLY A 136 -10.28 -10.28 12.52
CA GLY A 136 -9.40 -11.30 13.09
C GLY A 136 -10.12 -12.06 14.20
N ALA A 137 -10.15 -13.39 14.12
CA ALA A 137 -10.71 -14.25 15.16
C ALA A 137 -9.69 -14.56 16.28
N ASP A 138 -8.39 -14.44 15.99
CA ASP A 138 -7.30 -14.98 16.82
C ASP A 138 -6.57 -13.92 17.67
N VAL A 139 -6.94 -12.65 17.56
CA VAL A 139 -6.27 -11.57 18.28
C VAL A 139 -7.19 -11.10 19.40
N GLY A 140 -6.78 -11.29 20.65
CA GLY A 140 -7.55 -10.91 21.85
C GLY A 140 -7.99 -9.45 21.81
N GLY A 141 -8.99 -9.09 22.63
CA GLY A 141 -9.69 -7.80 22.55
C GLY A 141 -8.77 -6.59 22.35
N GLY A 142 -8.77 -6.02 21.12
CA GLY A 142 -7.94 -4.89 20.72
C GLY A 142 -6.84 -5.19 19.70
N GLY A 143 -6.60 -6.45 19.35
CA GLY A 143 -5.56 -6.83 18.40
C GLY A 143 -5.81 -6.37 16.96
N LEU A 144 -4.71 -6.01 16.30
CA LEU A 144 -4.66 -5.50 14.92
C LEU A 144 -3.77 -6.43 14.09
N ASP A 145 -4.26 -6.96 12.98
CA ASP A 145 -3.46 -7.77 12.06
C ASP A 145 -3.29 -7.02 10.73
N ILE A 146 -2.10 -6.48 10.50
CA ILE A 146 -1.84 -5.60 9.36
C ILE A 146 -1.59 -6.46 8.13
N LEU A 147 -2.27 -6.15 7.03
CA LEU A 147 -2.14 -6.89 5.78
C LEU A 147 -0.80 -6.55 5.11
N VAL A 148 0.17 -7.46 5.18
CA VAL A 148 1.54 -7.29 4.68
C VAL A 148 1.99 -8.57 3.99
N PRO A 149 2.20 -8.57 2.65
CA PRO A 149 2.68 -9.75 1.94
C PRO A 149 3.97 -10.33 2.52
N GLY A 150 4.01 -11.65 2.61
CA GLY A 150 5.18 -12.38 3.11
C GLY A 150 5.30 -12.43 4.63
N MET A 151 4.35 -11.87 5.39
CA MET A 151 4.37 -11.90 6.87
C MET A 151 3.64 -13.09 7.49
N GLY A 152 3.36 -14.12 6.69
CA GLY A 152 2.72 -15.36 7.12
C GLY A 152 1.26 -15.44 6.66
N ILE A 153 0.84 -16.66 6.34
CA ILE A 153 -0.51 -16.97 5.87
C ILE A 153 -1.46 -17.33 7.02
N GLY A 154 -0.93 -17.49 8.24
CA GLY A 154 -1.71 -17.78 9.43
C GLY A 154 -2.51 -19.09 9.33
N LEU A 155 -3.73 -19.08 9.88
CA LEU A 155 -4.63 -20.24 9.85
C LEU A 155 -5.13 -20.59 8.44
N MET A 156 -5.27 -19.58 7.57
CA MET A 156 -5.93 -19.72 6.28
C MET A 156 -4.96 -20.21 5.21
N THR A 157 -4.51 -21.45 5.37
CA THR A 157 -3.43 -22.06 4.56
C THR A 157 -3.78 -22.32 3.09
N GLN A 158 -5.05 -22.17 2.69
CA GLN A 158 -5.53 -22.55 1.36
C GLN A 158 -5.46 -21.41 0.34
N GLY A 159 -5.51 -20.15 0.78
CA GLY A 159 -5.68 -19.00 -0.12
C GLY A 159 -4.52 -18.80 -1.08
N CYS A 160 -3.32 -18.55 -0.56
CA CYS A 160 -2.16 -18.26 -1.41
C CYS A 160 -1.75 -19.43 -2.31
N PRO A 161 -1.75 -20.71 -1.85
CA PRO A 161 -1.55 -21.84 -2.75
C PRO A 161 -2.61 -21.92 -3.86
N ALA A 162 -3.88 -21.66 -3.54
CA ALA A 162 -4.95 -21.65 -4.53
C ALA A 162 -4.78 -20.50 -5.55
N GLN A 163 -4.35 -19.32 -5.10
CA GLN A 163 -4.15 -18.14 -5.97
C GLN A 163 -2.97 -18.33 -6.92
N PHE A 164 -1.79 -18.59 -6.36
CA PHE A 164 -0.52 -18.49 -7.09
C PHE A 164 0.02 -19.83 -7.57
N LYS A 165 -0.62 -20.96 -7.21
CA LYS A 165 -0.18 -22.32 -7.56
C LYS A 165 1.29 -22.57 -7.20
N THR A 166 1.74 -21.99 -6.09
CA THR A 166 3.11 -22.07 -5.60
C THR A 166 3.19 -22.86 -4.31
N ASP A 167 4.34 -23.50 -4.07
CA ASP A 167 4.70 -23.94 -2.73
C ASP A 167 4.87 -22.69 -1.84
N ILE A 168 4.02 -22.57 -0.82
CA ILE A 168 3.97 -21.39 0.03
C ILE A 168 5.08 -21.37 1.09
N SER A 169 5.76 -22.51 1.33
CA SER A 169 6.88 -22.58 2.27
C SER A 169 8.05 -21.68 1.86
N VAL A 170 8.13 -21.31 0.57
CA VAL A 170 9.13 -20.38 0.05
C VAL A 170 8.88 -18.93 0.46
N TRP A 171 7.69 -18.61 1.00
CA TRP A 171 7.33 -17.29 1.56
C TRP A 171 7.60 -17.21 3.06
N GLY A 172 8.31 -18.19 3.63
CA GLY A 172 8.70 -18.22 5.04
C GLY A 172 7.78 -19.07 5.90
N LYS A 173 7.81 -18.80 7.21
CA LYS A 173 7.04 -19.55 8.20
C LYS A 173 5.54 -19.27 8.05
N GLN A 174 4.70 -20.25 8.38
CA GLN A 174 3.24 -20.08 8.36
C GLN A 174 2.79 -18.86 9.20
N TYR A 175 3.39 -18.69 10.38
CA TYR A 175 3.23 -17.52 11.24
C TYR A 175 4.55 -16.75 11.31
N GLY A 176 4.48 -15.43 11.10
CA GLY A 176 5.65 -14.55 11.06
C GLY A 176 6.39 -14.51 9.73
N GLY A 177 6.07 -15.41 8.79
CA GLY A 177 6.52 -15.32 7.40
C GLY A 177 8.04 -15.25 7.25
N LEU A 178 8.49 -14.26 6.49
CA LEU A 178 9.90 -13.98 6.23
C LEU A 178 10.63 -13.30 7.39
N ASP A 179 9.92 -12.84 8.43
CA ASP A 179 10.48 -12.11 9.56
C ASP A 179 11.29 -10.86 9.11
N HIS A 180 12.62 -10.97 9.02
CA HIS A 180 13.52 -9.91 8.52
C HIS A 180 14.25 -10.27 7.21
N ASP A 181 13.90 -11.39 6.55
CA ASP A 181 14.54 -11.82 5.30
C ASP A 181 14.02 -11.02 4.10
N ALA A 182 14.64 -9.86 3.85
CA ALA A 182 14.34 -9.03 2.70
C ALA A 182 14.60 -9.71 1.35
N ALA A 183 15.59 -10.60 1.27
CA ALA A 183 15.87 -11.34 0.03
C ALA A 183 14.73 -12.31 -0.31
N GLY A 184 14.07 -12.84 0.72
CA GLY A 184 12.85 -13.64 0.61
C GLY A 184 11.71 -12.93 -0.12
N CYS A 185 11.61 -11.61 -0.04
CA CYS A 185 10.57 -10.84 -0.75
C CYS A 185 10.62 -11.05 -2.27
N HIS A 186 11.79 -11.34 -2.85
CA HIS A 186 11.91 -11.60 -4.29
C HIS A 186 11.34 -12.96 -4.74
N LYS A 187 10.97 -13.83 -3.80
CA LYS A 187 10.27 -15.10 -4.08
C LYS A 187 8.74 -14.91 -4.16
N LEU A 188 8.23 -13.76 -3.75
CA LEU A 188 6.82 -13.41 -3.90
C LEU A 188 6.55 -12.93 -5.35
N PRO A 189 5.30 -13.04 -5.83
CA PRO A 189 4.85 -12.42 -7.07
C PRO A 189 5.27 -10.94 -7.13
N ALA A 190 5.69 -10.48 -8.31
CA ALA A 190 6.23 -9.13 -8.50
C ALA A 190 5.35 -8.03 -7.90
N ASP A 191 4.03 -8.18 -8.05
CA ASP A 191 3.05 -7.22 -7.55
C ASP A 191 2.97 -7.17 -6.02
N LEU A 192 3.44 -8.19 -5.30
CA LEU A 192 3.43 -8.27 -3.83
C LEU A 192 4.78 -7.87 -3.18
N GLN A 193 5.83 -7.71 -3.98
CA GLN A 193 7.17 -7.45 -3.45
C GLN A 193 7.26 -6.08 -2.77
N HIS A 194 6.50 -5.09 -3.23
CA HIS A 194 6.48 -3.76 -2.64
C HIS A 194 6.04 -3.79 -1.16
N GLY A 195 4.89 -4.39 -0.86
CA GLY A 195 4.38 -4.48 0.51
C GLY A 195 5.25 -5.36 1.40
N CYS A 196 5.85 -6.42 0.85
CA CYS A 196 6.83 -7.22 1.57
C CYS A 196 8.06 -6.38 1.96
N LEU A 197 8.65 -5.66 1.01
CA LEU A 197 9.82 -4.81 1.25
C LEU A 197 9.50 -3.62 2.15
N TRP A 198 8.26 -3.11 2.14
CA TRP A 198 7.83 -2.06 3.06
C TRP A 198 8.02 -2.48 4.53
N ARG A 199 7.70 -3.74 4.88
CA ARG A 199 7.94 -4.24 6.25
C ARG A 199 9.42 -4.31 6.62
N MET A 200 10.28 -4.61 5.65
CA MET A 200 11.72 -4.72 5.88
C MET A 200 12.38 -3.34 5.99
N ASN A 201 11.93 -2.40 5.16
CA ASN A 201 12.63 -1.14 4.95
C ASN A 201 12.01 0.02 5.73
N GLU A 202 10.68 0.09 5.83
CA GLU A 202 9.99 1.30 6.30
C GLU A 202 9.37 1.16 7.68
N TRP A 203 9.00 -0.06 8.09
CA TRP A 203 8.32 -0.29 9.37
C TRP A 203 9.24 -0.14 10.60
N GLY A 204 10.50 -0.55 10.50
CA GLY A 204 11.30 -0.81 11.70
C GLY A 204 10.88 -2.14 12.29
N ASP A 205 10.40 -2.18 13.54
CA ASP A 205 10.00 -3.43 14.24
C ASP A 205 8.88 -3.23 15.26
N SER A 206 8.21 -2.07 15.23
CA SER A 206 7.29 -1.70 16.30
C SER A 206 5.96 -2.43 16.17
N VAL A 207 5.60 -3.19 17.20
CA VAL A 207 4.33 -3.93 17.23
C VAL A 207 3.45 -3.52 18.42
N ASN A 208 4.00 -2.82 19.40
CA ASN A 208 3.26 -2.39 20.59
C ASN A 208 2.50 -1.10 20.30
N MET A 209 1.19 -1.14 20.47
CA MET A 209 0.31 0.00 20.29
C MET A 209 0.49 1.00 21.45
N ALA A 210 0.73 2.28 21.16
CA ALA A 210 0.95 3.33 22.16
C ALA A 210 -0.36 3.88 22.77
N GLY A 211 -1.50 3.23 22.48
CA GLY A 211 -2.82 3.63 22.90
C GLY A 211 -3.90 2.91 22.10
N GLN A 212 -5.12 3.45 22.15
CA GLN A 212 -6.25 2.92 21.39
C GLN A 212 -6.34 3.56 20.00
N PRO A 213 -6.74 2.81 18.96
CA PRO A 213 -6.96 3.36 17.63
C PRO A 213 -8.02 4.45 17.62
N ARG A 214 -7.79 5.54 16.88
CA ARG A 214 -8.73 6.65 16.74
C ARG A 214 -9.45 6.59 15.40
N ARG A 215 -10.78 6.51 15.42
CA ARG A 215 -11.62 6.52 14.20
C ARG A 215 -11.50 7.88 13.50
N VAL A 216 -11.18 7.86 12.21
CA VAL A 216 -11.13 9.03 11.32
C VAL A 216 -11.78 8.70 9.97
N LYS A 217 -12.19 9.68 9.17
CA LYS A 217 -12.64 9.42 7.78
C LYS A 217 -11.58 8.65 7.01
N CYS A 218 -11.98 7.72 6.15
CA CYS A 218 -11.07 7.09 5.22
C CYS A 218 -10.53 8.12 4.22
N SER A 219 -9.25 8.00 3.89
CA SER A 219 -8.64 8.84 2.86
C SER A 219 -8.97 8.33 1.45
N GLN A 220 -8.84 9.21 0.46
CA GLN A 220 -8.98 8.85 -0.95
C GLN A 220 -8.07 7.66 -1.30
N ALA A 221 -6.82 7.67 -0.82
CA ALA A 221 -5.85 6.60 -1.10
C ALA A 221 -6.26 5.22 -0.58
N HIS A 222 -7.02 5.14 0.52
CA HIS A 222 -7.60 3.87 1.00
C HIS A 222 -8.76 3.44 0.09
N ILE A 223 -9.69 4.36 -0.19
CA ILE A 223 -10.88 4.06 -1.00
C ILE A 223 -10.49 3.73 -2.45
N ASP A 224 -9.41 4.30 -2.98
CA ASP A 224 -8.84 3.98 -4.30
C ASP A 224 -8.43 2.51 -4.44
N ARG A 225 -8.08 1.86 -3.32
CA ARG A 225 -7.61 0.46 -3.28
C ARG A 225 -8.70 -0.53 -2.88
N THR A 226 -9.73 -0.10 -2.17
CA THR A 226 -10.79 -0.99 -1.66
C THR A 226 -12.15 -0.73 -2.27
N GLY A 227 -12.43 0.48 -2.73
CA GLY A 227 -13.76 0.93 -3.12
C GLY A 227 -14.77 1.01 -1.97
N CYS A 228 -14.39 0.62 -0.75
CA CYS A 228 -15.33 0.48 0.34
C CYS A 228 -15.38 1.74 1.18
N GLN A 229 -16.48 2.49 1.08
CA GLN A 229 -16.72 3.69 1.88
C GLN A 229 -17.99 3.52 2.70
N ARG A 230 -17.91 3.81 4.00
CA ARG A 230 -19.06 3.81 4.90
C ARG A 230 -19.90 5.07 4.72
N THR A 231 -21.22 4.94 4.88
CA THR A 231 -22.15 6.09 4.81
C THR A 231 -22.11 6.99 6.05
N ASP A 232 -21.50 6.52 7.14
CA ASP A 232 -21.33 7.25 8.40
C ASP A 232 -20.07 8.13 8.45
N GLU A 233 -19.21 8.07 7.43
CA GLU A 233 -17.96 8.84 7.38
C GLU A 233 -18.19 10.35 7.52
N LYS A 234 -19.35 10.86 7.09
CA LYS A 234 -19.73 12.27 7.24
C LYS A 234 -19.73 12.78 8.69
N ASN A 235 -19.88 11.89 9.67
CA ASN A 235 -19.97 12.20 11.10
C ASN A 235 -18.64 12.02 11.85
N VAL A 236 -17.56 11.68 11.13
CA VAL A 236 -16.24 11.37 11.69
C VAL A 236 -15.26 12.49 11.32
N PRO A 237 -14.32 12.90 12.18
CA PRO A 237 -13.28 13.87 11.79
C PRO A 237 -12.35 13.32 10.71
N SER A 238 -11.84 14.18 9.84
CA SER A 238 -10.76 13.82 8.91
C SER A 238 -9.43 13.59 9.65
N PHE A 239 -8.44 13.01 8.95
CA PHE A 239 -7.09 12.89 9.46
C PHE A 239 -6.53 14.25 9.86
N GLU A 240 -6.68 15.26 9.01
CA GLU A 240 -6.16 16.62 9.22
C GLU A 240 -6.84 17.32 10.39
N GLN A 241 -8.14 17.08 10.59
CA GLN A 241 -8.88 17.59 11.74
C GLN A 241 -8.43 16.94 13.05
N ALA A 242 -8.16 15.63 13.03
CA ALA A 242 -7.81 14.87 14.22
C ALA A 242 -6.30 14.95 14.56
N PHE A 243 -5.42 15.11 13.57
CA PHE A 243 -3.96 14.99 13.65
C PHE A 243 -3.25 16.15 12.94
N ALA A 244 -3.70 17.39 13.16
CA ALA A 244 -3.22 18.59 12.46
C ALA A 244 -1.70 18.83 12.51
N SER A 245 -0.98 18.24 13.48
CA SER A 245 0.48 18.37 13.60
C SER A 245 1.27 17.36 12.76
N ILE A 246 0.64 16.30 12.26
CA ILE A 246 1.31 15.28 11.45
C ILE A 246 1.31 15.74 9.99
N ARG A 247 2.50 16.04 9.48
CA ARG A 247 2.68 16.35 8.05
C ARG A 247 2.42 15.10 7.20
N HIS A 248 1.81 15.30 6.04
CA HIS A 248 1.52 14.27 5.05
C HIS A 248 1.64 14.84 3.63
N GLY A 249 1.88 13.96 2.66
CA GLY A 249 2.08 14.30 1.25
C GLY A 249 0.77 14.38 0.45
N GLY A 250 -0.36 14.01 1.04
CA GLY A 250 -1.70 14.13 0.44
C GLY A 250 -2.49 12.83 0.40
N ASP A 251 -1.83 11.69 0.65
CA ASP A 251 -2.52 10.39 0.75
C ASP A 251 -3.47 10.31 1.96
N ALA A 252 -3.33 11.23 2.92
CA ALA A 252 -4.25 11.38 4.05
C ALA A 252 -5.54 12.15 3.73
N HIS A 253 -5.65 12.80 2.55
CA HIS A 253 -6.82 13.59 2.19
C HIS A 253 -8.11 12.76 2.29
N ALA A 254 -9.05 13.23 3.10
CA ALA A 254 -10.32 12.55 3.30
C ALA A 254 -11.08 12.34 1.98
N ALA A 255 -11.64 11.15 1.80
CA ALA A 255 -12.54 10.87 0.70
C ALA A 255 -13.86 11.65 0.88
N PRO A 256 -14.34 12.40 -0.14
CA PRO A 256 -15.69 12.95 -0.15
C PRO A 256 -16.75 11.86 0.01
N ASP A 257 -17.97 12.20 0.44
CA ASP A 257 -19.07 11.24 0.48
C ASP A 257 -19.37 10.70 -0.92
N ARG A 258 -19.61 9.39 -1.04
CA ARG A 258 -19.80 8.67 -2.32
C ARG A 258 -18.62 8.86 -3.29
N TYR A 259 -17.40 8.84 -2.76
CA TYR A 259 -16.20 8.99 -3.56
C TYR A 259 -16.10 7.87 -4.61
N THR A 260 -15.75 8.24 -5.84
CA THR A 260 -15.47 7.29 -6.91
C THR A 260 -13.98 6.97 -6.90
N PRO A 261 -13.58 5.71 -6.67
CA PRO A 261 -12.18 5.30 -6.67
C PRO A 261 -11.45 5.66 -7.97
N ASN A 262 -10.20 6.09 -7.84
CA ASN A 262 -9.30 6.25 -8.97
C ASN A 262 -8.94 4.88 -9.56
N ALA A 263 -9.55 4.57 -10.72
CA ALA A 263 -9.34 3.31 -11.43
C ALA A 263 -7.87 3.03 -11.78
N ALA A 264 -7.00 4.05 -11.84
CA ALA A 264 -5.57 3.83 -12.09
C ALA A 264 -4.84 3.13 -10.93
N VAL A 265 -5.40 3.15 -9.72
CA VAL A 265 -4.77 2.58 -8.52
C VAL A 265 -5.05 1.08 -8.39
N CYS A 266 -6.31 0.67 -8.56
CA CYS A 266 -6.72 -0.73 -8.39
C CYS A 266 -7.72 -1.24 -9.44
N GLY A 267 -7.97 -0.51 -10.52
CA GLY A 267 -8.93 -0.93 -11.55
C GLY A 267 -10.40 -0.89 -11.10
N ILE A 268 -10.69 -0.35 -9.93
CA ILE A 268 -12.05 -0.24 -9.39
C ILE A 268 -12.82 0.83 -10.17
N GLY A 269 -14.07 0.52 -10.52
CA GLY A 269 -14.97 1.46 -11.23
C GLY A 269 -14.77 1.50 -12.75
N HIS A 270 -13.88 0.69 -13.33
CA HIS A 270 -13.75 0.57 -14.78
C HIS A 270 -14.85 -0.34 -15.36
N SER A 271 -15.95 0.25 -15.82
CA SER A 271 -16.96 -0.44 -16.62
C SER A 271 -16.52 -0.53 -18.08
N GLY A 272 -15.80 -1.61 -18.42
CA GLY A 272 -15.71 -2.10 -19.80
C GLY A 272 -14.38 -1.88 -20.52
N HIS A 273 -13.61 -2.98 -20.61
CA HIS A 273 -12.89 -3.51 -21.78
C HIS A 273 -11.60 -4.21 -21.31
N PRO A 274 -11.28 -5.42 -21.80
CA PRO A 274 -10.02 -6.07 -21.48
C PRO A 274 -8.88 -5.16 -21.94
N MET A 275 -7.96 -4.84 -21.03
CA MET A 275 -6.72 -4.15 -21.33
C MET A 275 -6.02 -4.87 -22.49
N ALA A 276 -6.05 -4.28 -23.68
CA ALA A 276 -5.19 -4.70 -24.76
C ALA A 276 -3.75 -4.60 -24.24
N ARG A 277 -3.01 -5.72 -24.31
CA ARG A 277 -1.60 -5.78 -23.94
C ARG A 277 -0.86 -4.62 -24.61
N ARG A 278 -0.51 -3.60 -23.81
CA ARG A 278 0.42 -2.57 -24.25
C ARG A 278 1.79 -3.24 -24.27
N ASN A 279 2.24 -3.63 -25.45
CA ASN A 279 3.62 -4.06 -25.65
C ASN A 279 4.52 -2.93 -25.14
N TYR A 280 5.21 -3.20 -24.04
CA TYR A 280 6.29 -2.36 -23.53
C TYR A 280 7.42 -2.44 -24.56
N VAL A 281 7.46 -1.49 -25.50
CA VAL A 281 8.64 -1.30 -26.33
C VAL A 281 9.67 -0.64 -25.43
N GLY A 282 10.70 -1.41 -25.06
CA GLY A 282 11.81 -0.94 -24.26
C GLY A 282 12.45 0.29 -24.89
N ALA A 283 12.57 1.37 -24.11
CA ALA A 283 13.38 2.51 -24.46
C ALA A 283 14.85 2.09 -24.40
N HIS A 284 15.39 1.63 -25.54
CA HIS A 284 16.83 1.59 -25.73
C HIS A 284 17.33 3.02 -25.94
N SER A 285 18.00 3.54 -24.92
CA SER A 285 18.93 4.66 -25.02
C SER A 285 20.01 4.30 -26.04
N ASN A 286 20.05 5.01 -27.16
CA ASN A 286 21.22 5.03 -28.02
C ASN A 286 21.64 6.47 -28.33
N SER A 287 22.89 6.71 -28.01
CA SER A 287 23.65 7.94 -28.10
C SER A 287 23.66 8.51 -29.51
N ILE A 288 23.51 9.84 -29.59
CA ILE A 288 23.69 10.67 -30.77
C ILE A 288 25.16 10.62 -31.19
N SER A 289 25.42 10.08 -32.38
CA SER A 289 26.64 10.36 -33.16
C SER A 289 26.23 10.93 -34.51
N ARG A 290 26.53 12.22 -34.70
CA ARG A 290 26.42 12.97 -35.96
C ARG A 290 27.23 12.28 -37.05
N SER A 291 26.61 12.02 -38.19
CA SER A 291 27.31 12.09 -39.48
C SER A 291 26.38 12.63 -40.56
N SER A 292 26.94 13.52 -41.34
CA SER A 292 26.35 14.37 -42.36
C SER A 292 26.60 13.77 -43.75
N SER A 293 25.59 13.72 -44.61
CA SER A 293 25.80 13.88 -46.06
C SER A 293 24.50 14.02 -46.87
N HIS A 294 24.39 15.21 -47.47
CA HIS A 294 24.00 15.48 -48.86
C HIS A 294 22.62 15.05 -49.39
N SER A 295 21.74 16.04 -49.52
CA SER A 295 20.65 16.10 -50.50
C SER A 295 21.11 16.98 -51.68
N SER A 296 21.07 16.43 -52.90
CA SER A 296 21.35 17.15 -54.15
C SER A 296 20.13 17.96 -54.59
N SER A 297 20.35 19.22 -54.96
CA SER A 297 19.36 20.08 -55.61
C SER A 297 19.81 20.39 -57.05
N SER A 298 18.87 20.35 -58.00
CA SER A 298 19.07 20.78 -59.38
C SER A 298 18.55 22.19 -59.61
N HIS A 299 19.45 23.05 -60.11
CA HIS A 299 19.31 24.22 -60.99
C HIS A 299 18.07 25.15 -60.90
N HIS A 300 18.32 26.44 -60.62
CA HIS A 300 18.30 27.48 -61.67
C HIS A 300 18.97 28.79 -61.22
N ILE A 301 19.50 29.50 -62.21
CA ILE A 301 20.42 30.66 -62.25
C ILE A 301 19.71 31.98 -61.90
N VAL A 302 20.40 32.96 -61.27
CA VAL A 302 20.53 34.39 -61.66
C VAL A 302 21.60 35.09 -60.78
N VAL A 303 22.23 36.09 -61.37
CA VAL A 303 23.54 36.72 -61.15
C VAL A 303 23.46 38.07 -60.39
N GLN A 304 24.61 38.51 -59.83
CA GLN A 304 25.00 39.86 -59.31
C GLN A 304 24.51 40.23 -57.89
N LYS A 305 25.28 40.90 -57.00
CA LYS A 305 26.41 41.83 -57.15
C LYS A 305 27.19 41.95 -55.81
N GLN A 306 28.47 42.31 -55.90
CA GLN A 306 29.41 42.64 -54.81
C GLN A 306 28.92 43.79 -53.90
N THR A 307 29.35 43.83 -52.63
CA THR A 307 30.32 44.84 -52.09
C THR A 307 30.70 44.61 -50.62
N SER A 308 31.93 45.05 -50.34
CA SER A 308 32.77 45.01 -49.13
C SER A 308 32.31 45.92 -47.97
N GLY A 309 32.76 45.63 -46.74
CA GLY A 309 32.75 46.59 -45.61
C GLY A 309 33.31 46.03 -44.29
N LYS A 310 34.49 46.51 -43.89
CA LYS A 310 35.29 46.18 -42.69
C LYS A 310 34.93 47.04 -41.45
N GLY A 311 35.25 46.55 -40.25
CA GLY A 311 35.63 47.30 -39.02
C GLY A 311 35.39 46.50 -37.73
N HIS A 312 36.37 45.91 -37.01
CA HIS A 312 37.31 46.47 -35.98
C HIS A 312 36.61 47.38 -34.93
N HIS A 313 36.75 47.28 -33.59
CA HIS A 313 37.57 46.53 -32.61
C HIS A 313 36.91 46.69 -31.19
N PRO A 314 37.42 46.08 -30.09
CA PRO A 314 36.73 45.90 -28.79
C PRO A 314 37.13 46.89 -27.68
N GLY A 315 36.39 46.92 -26.57
CA GLY A 315 36.69 47.72 -25.37
C GLY A 315 36.61 46.94 -24.06
N LYS A 316 37.73 46.90 -23.32
CA LYS A 316 37.89 46.45 -21.93
C LYS A 316 37.52 47.57 -20.93
N GLY A 317 37.20 47.21 -19.68
CA GLY A 317 37.25 48.13 -18.54
C GLY A 317 37.14 47.41 -17.19
N HIS A 318 38.20 47.48 -16.38
CA HIS A 318 38.29 47.08 -14.97
C HIS A 318 37.72 48.15 -14.03
N HIS A 319 37.28 47.78 -12.82
CA HIS A 319 37.77 48.39 -11.57
C HIS A 319 37.44 47.58 -10.31
N ALA A 320 38.42 47.52 -9.40
CA ALA A 320 38.37 46.91 -8.08
C ALA A 320 38.06 47.93 -6.98
N GLY A 321 37.62 47.47 -5.80
CA GLY A 321 37.53 48.24 -4.56
C GLY A 321 37.51 47.34 -3.32
N LYS A 322 38.44 47.58 -2.38
CA LYS A 322 38.70 46.86 -1.11
C LYS A 322 38.04 47.55 0.09
N GLY A 323 37.89 46.79 1.20
CA GLY A 323 37.97 47.26 2.60
C GLY A 323 36.80 46.80 3.48
N HIS A 324 36.87 46.61 4.81
CA HIS A 324 37.88 46.21 5.81
C HIS A 324 37.12 46.13 7.17
N HIS A 325 37.42 45.15 8.05
CA HIS A 325 37.16 45.11 9.52
C HIS A 325 35.68 45.13 10.02
N ARG A 326 35.26 44.58 11.17
CA ARG A 326 35.90 44.21 12.45
C ARG A 326 34.99 43.25 13.25
N ALA A 327 35.59 42.46 14.14
CA ALA A 327 34.95 41.62 15.15
C ALA A 327 34.38 42.43 16.35
N GLY A 328 33.49 41.81 17.12
CA GLY A 328 33.06 42.24 18.46
C GLY A 328 32.30 41.15 19.21
N GLU A 329 32.90 40.62 20.27
CA GLU A 329 32.28 39.85 21.36
C GLU A 329 31.45 40.78 22.28
N HIS A 330 30.38 40.24 22.90
CA HIS A 330 30.19 40.12 24.36
C HIS A 330 28.71 40.05 24.79
N HIS A 331 28.49 39.17 25.78
CA HIS A 331 27.33 38.93 26.67
C HIS A 331 26.21 38.01 26.19
#